data_AF-A0A7C7JT88-F1
#
_entry.id   AF-A0A7C7JT88-F1
#
_cell.length_a   1.000
_cell.length_b   1.000
_cell.length_c   1.000
_cell.angle_alpha   90.00
_cell.angle_beta   90.00
_cell.angle_gamma   90.00
#
_symmetry.space_group_name_H-M   'P 1'
#
loop_
_entity.id
_entity.type
_entity.pdbx_description
1 polymer ?
#
loop_
_entity_poly.entity_id
_entity_poly.type
_entity_poly.pdbx_seq_one_letter_code
_entity_poly.pdbx_strand_id
1 'polypeptide(L)'
;MVLLSIAMTAGKSLLTMTKLLWRLVTVSLTVVLWVAGSILALAKKATGAESGEDAPVRIRRDWNDHRIGTVKWSDLRDSHWDNISGGEQNPTPQPFIHGYVWCDIIKGDIAHSCAHEPGPHNIKVCLVKKDNSREIWGRLSAIAGPKPGKRRLVRR
;
A
#
# COMPACT_ATOMS: atom_id res chain seq x y z
N MET A 1 -6.34 -59.07 -33.71
CA MET A 1 -5.34 -57.99 -33.49
C MET A 1 -5.80 -56.61 -34.02
N VAL A 2 -6.49 -56.51 -35.17
CA VAL A 2 -6.91 -55.21 -35.76
C VAL A 2 -7.93 -54.43 -34.91
N LEU A 3 -8.96 -55.10 -34.38
CA LEU A 3 -10.01 -54.47 -33.55
C LEU A 3 -9.48 -53.85 -32.25
N LEU A 4 -8.51 -54.50 -31.59
CA LEU A 4 -7.87 -53.99 -30.38
C LEU A 4 -7.06 -52.71 -30.67
N SER A 5 -6.40 -52.66 -31.82
CA SER A 5 -5.59 -51.51 -32.25
C SER A 5 -6.45 -50.28 -32.52
N ILE A 6 -7.61 -50.46 -33.17
CA ILE A 6 -8.58 -49.38 -33.46
C ILE A 6 -9.22 -48.83 -32.17
N ALA A 7 -9.58 -49.70 -31.22
CA ALA A 7 -10.11 -49.28 -29.94
C ALA A 7 -9.09 -48.46 -29.12
N MET A 8 -7.81 -48.86 -29.14
CA MET A 8 -6.74 -48.15 -28.46
C MET A 8 -6.42 -46.78 -29.09
N THR A 9 -6.49 -46.63 -30.42
CA THR A 9 -6.29 -45.34 -31.09
C THR A 9 -7.46 -44.39 -30.85
N ALA A 10 -8.71 -44.90 -30.87
CA ALA A 10 -9.90 -44.11 -30.54
C ALA A 10 -9.87 -43.60 -29.07
N GLY A 11 -9.48 -44.46 -28.12
CA GLY A 11 -9.35 -44.06 -26.71
C GLY A 11 -8.27 -42.99 -26.47
N LYS A 12 -7.13 -43.09 -27.16
CA LYS A 12 -6.08 -42.05 -27.11
C LYS A 12 -6.56 -40.72 -27.70
N SER A 13 -7.26 -40.77 -28.84
CA SER A 13 -7.84 -39.59 -29.52
C SER A 13 -8.86 -38.86 -28.63
N LEU A 14 -9.77 -39.61 -27.99
CA LEU A 14 -10.75 -39.08 -27.06
C LEU A 14 -10.07 -38.40 -25.86
N LEU A 15 -9.06 -39.05 -25.27
CA LEU A 15 -8.31 -38.48 -24.14
C LEU A 15 -7.57 -37.19 -24.53
N THR A 16 -7.00 -37.12 -25.74
CA THR A 16 -6.37 -35.89 -26.25
C THR A 16 -7.38 -34.78 -26.50
N MET A 17 -8.56 -35.09 -27.04
CA MET A 17 -9.63 -34.12 -27.25
C MET A 17 -10.14 -33.55 -25.92
N THR A 18 -10.36 -34.39 -24.91
CA THR A 18 -10.77 -33.94 -23.56
C THR A 18 -9.70 -33.05 -22.92
N LYS A 19 -8.42 -33.40 -23.04
CA LYS A 19 -7.31 -32.55 -22.56
C LYS A 19 -7.25 -31.21 -23.29
N LEU A 20 -7.50 -31.19 -24.60
CA LEU A 20 -7.52 -29.97 -25.39
C LEU A 20 -8.68 -29.05 -24.98
N LEU A 21 -9.89 -29.62 -24.82
CA LEU A 21 -11.06 -28.89 -24.32
C LEU A 21 -10.81 -28.32 -22.92
N TRP A 22 -10.22 -29.11 -22.02
CA TRP A 22 -9.87 -28.65 -20.68
C TRP A 22 -8.86 -27.48 -20.72
N ARG A 23 -7.84 -27.57 -21.58
CA ARG A 23 -6.88 -26.47 -21.78
C ARG A 23 -7.56 -25.21 -22.31
N LEU A 24 -8.46 -25.34 -23.30
CA LEU A 24 -9.20 -24.21 -23.85
C LEU A 24 -10.06 -23.54 -22.77
N VAL A 25 -10.83 -24.32 -22.00
CA VAL A 25 -11.63 -23.80 -20.89
C VAL A 25 -10.76 -23.09 -19.85
N THR A 26 -9.62 -23.68 -19.50
CA THR A 26 -8.69 -23.09 -18.53
C THR A 26 -8.15 -21.76 -19.05
N VAL A 27 -7.72 -21.70 -20.31
CA VAL A 27 -7.20 -20.45 -20.93
C VAL A 27 -8.30 -19.40 -21.04
N SER A 28 -9.52 -19.77 -21.44
CA SER A 28 -10.64 -18.82 -21.47
C SER A 28 -10.94 -18.28 -20.08
N LEU A 29 -10.97 -19.14 -19.05
CA LEU A 29 -11.20 -18.71 -17.68
C LEU A 29 -10.10 -17.77 -17.18
N THR A 30 -8.83 -18.06 -17.44
CA THR A 30 -7.72 -17.17 -17.03
C THR A 30 -7.79 -15.81 -17.71
N VAL A 31 -8.14 -15.77 -19.01
CA VAL A 31 -8.34 -14.50 -19.74
C VAL A 31 -9.50 -13.71 -19.13
N VAL A 32 -10.63 -14.35 -18.84
CA VAL A 32 -11.79 -13.69 -18.20
C VAL A 32 -11.41 -13.12 -16.85
N LEU A 33 -10.67 -13.87 -16.01
CA LEU A 33 -10.20 -13.39 -14.71
C LEU A 33 -9.23 -12.20 -14.85
N TRP A 34 -8.33 -12.23 -15.84
CA TRP A 34 -7.41 -11.12 -16.13
C TRP A 34 -8.15 -9.85 -16.55
N VAL A 35 -9.13 -9.98 -17.45
CA VAL A 35 -9.97 -8.87 -17.91
C VAL A 35 -10.80 -8.31 -16.75
N ALA A 36 -11.46 -9.18 -15.97
CA ALA A 36 -12.25 -8.76 -14.81
C ALA A 36 -11.39 -8.03 -13.76
N GLY A 37 -10.20 -8.55 -13.45
CA GLY A 37 -9.25 -7.89 -12.56
C GLY A 37 -8.80 -6.52 -13.07
N SER A 38 -8.57 -6.40 -14.38
CA SER A 38 -8.17 -5.14 -15.02
C SER A 38 -9.28 -4.08 -14.98
N ILE A 39 -10.53 -4.49 -15.25
CA ILE A 39 -11.71 -3.61 -15.15
C ILE A 39 -11.88 -3.14 -13.70
N LEU A 40 -11.73 -4.03 -12.72
CA LEU A 40 -11.83 -3.67 -11.30
C LEU A 40 -10.76 -2.66 -10.87
N ALA A 41 -9.52 -2.83 -11.34
CA ALA A 41 -8.43 -1.88 -11.06
C ALA A 41 -8.71 -0.50 -11.68
N LEU A 42 -9.20 -0.46 -12.93
CA LEU A 42 -9.62 0.78 -13.60
C LEU A 42 -10.77 1.45 -12.85
N ALA A 43 -11.77 0.69 -12.42
CA ALA A 43 -12.90 1.21 -11.66
C ALA A 43 -12.46 1.84 -10.33
N LYS A 44 -11.62 1.16 -9.54
CA LYS A 44 -11.05 1.71 -8.29
C LYS A 44 -10.30 3.02 -8.49
N LYS A 45 -9.54 3.10 -9.58
CA LYS A 45 -8.81 4.32 -9.97
C LYS A 45 -9.77 5.44 -10.38
N ALA A 46 -10.79 5.12 -11.16
CA ALA A 46 -11.79 6.09 -11.63
C ALA A 46 -12.67 6.63 -10.50
N THR A 47 -13.04 5.80 -9.53
CA THR A 47 -13.79 6.24 -8.33
C THR A 47 -12.92 6.99 -7.32
N GLY A 48 -11.62 7.12 -7.57
CA GLY A 48 -10.68 7.76 -6.66
C GLY A 48 -10.60 7.05 -5.30
N ALA A 49 -11.03 5.79 -5.20
CA ALA A 49 -11.12 5.10 -3.91
C ALA A 49 -9.74 4.98 -3.21
N GLU A 50 -8.66 4.95 -3.99
CA GLU A 50 -7.29 4.89 -3.47
C GLU A 50 -6.67 6.27 -3.19
N SER A 51 -7.33 7.36 -3.58
CA SER A 51 -6.85 8.75 -3.45
C SER A 51 -7.89 9.72 -2.90
N GLY A 52 -9.00 9.22 -2.36
CA GLY A 52 -10.05 10.02 -1.75
C GLY A 52 -9.67 10.51 -0.36
N GLU A 53 -10.60 11.20 0.30
CA GLU A 53 -10.45 11.66 1.68
C GLU A 53 -10.38 10.49 2.68
N ASP A 54 -11.05 9.37 2.38
CA ASP A 54 -10.99 8.15 3.17
C ASP A 54 -9.79 7.24 2.84
N ALA A 55 -8.90 7.64 1.92
CA ALA A 55 -7.80 6.79 1.51
C ALA A 55 -6.82 6.52 2.68
N PRO A 56 -6.38 5.27 2.88
CA PRO A 56 -5.56 4.92 4.03
C PRO A 56 -4.13 5.47 3.88
N VAL A 57 -3.66 6.15 4.92
CA VAL A 57 -2.27 6.63 5.05
C VAL A 57 -1.58 5.88 6.16
N ARG A 58 -0.41 5.30 5.84
CA ARG A 58 0.40 4.54 6.79
C ARG A 58 1.45 5.45 7.42
N ILE A 59 1.44 5.49 8.75
CA ILE A 59 2.20 6.44 9.56
C ILE A 59 3.05 5.72 10.60
N ARG A 60 4.16 6.34 10.99
CA ARG A 60 5.06 5.90 12.06
C ARG A 60 5.36 7.07 13.01
N ARG A 61 5.95 6.81 14.17
CA ARG A 61 6.48 7.89 15.04
C ARG A 61 7.92 8.25 14.71
N ASP A 62 8.67 7.26 14.24
CA ASP A 62 10.01 7.42 13.70
C ASP A 62 10.17 6.65 12.37
N TRP A 63 11.12 7.04 11.53
CA TRP A 63 11.31 6.50 10.18
C TRP A 63 11.60 4.98 10.19
N ASN A 64 12.28 4.51 11.24
CA ASN A 64 12.67 3.10 11.43
C ASN A 64 11.84 2.37 12.49
N ASP A 65 10.78 2.98 13.03
CA ASP A 65 9.90 2.28 13.98
C ASP A 65 9.20 1.12 13.26
N HIS A 66 9.13 -0.05 13.91
CA HIS A 66 8.45 -1.22 13.37
C HIS A 66 6.92 -1.11 13.49
N ARG A 67 6.43 -0.28 14.41
CA ARG A 67 5.01 -0.04 14.65
C ARG A 67 4.46 0.90 13.58
N ILE A 68 3.34 0.51 12.97
CA ILE A 68 2.72 1.23 11.87
C ILE A 68 1.25 1.44 12.18
N GLY A 69 0.87 2.73 12.29
CA GLY A 69 -0.51 3.15 12.38
C GLY A 69 -1.11 3.43 11.00
N THR A 70 -2.44 3.49 10.94
CA THR A 70 -3.20 3.88 9.74
C THR A 70 -4.24 4.94 10.12
N VAL A 71 -4.30 6.00 9.32
CA VAL A 71 -5.32 7.06 9.39
C VAL A 71 -5.96 7.26 8.02
N LYS A 72 -7.05 8.01 7.94
CA LYS A 72 -7.57 8.48 6.66
C LYS A 72 -6.73 9.66 6.15
N TRP A 73 -6.75 9.88 4.85
CA TRP A 73 -6.08 11.02 4.25
C TRP A 73 -6.57 12.35 4.83
N SER A 74 -7.89 12.51 4.99
CA SER A 74 -8.51 13.72 5.55
C SER A 74 -8.02 14.10 6.95
N ASP A 75 -7.53 13.11 7.69
CA ASP A 75 -7.09 13.29 9.07
C ASP A 75 -5.61 13.68 9.18
N LEU A 76 -4.85 13.49 8.10
CA LEU A 76 -3.44 13.87 8.05
C LEU A 76 -3.30 15.37 7.78
N ARG A 77 -2.68 16.08 8.72
CA ARG A 77 -2.48 17.54 8.65
C ARG A 77 -1.02 17.91 8.44
N ASP A 78 -0.81 19.10 7.91
CA ASP A 78 0.48 19.78 7.78
C ASP A 78 1.60 18.88 7.26
N SER A 79 1.42 18.33 6.06
CA SER A 79 2.47 17.50 5.44
C SER A 79 3.66 18.36 5.00
N HIS A 80 4.85 18.12 5.57
CA HIS A 80 6.07 18.89 5.30
C HIS A 80 7.34 18.03 5.39
N TRP A 81 8.44 18.52 4.83
CA TRP A 81 9.75 17.90 5.03
C TRP A 81 10.35 18.29 6.37
N ASP A 82 10.84 17.31 7.12
CA ASP A 82 11.62 17.52 8.34
C ASP A 82 12.68 16.43 8.45
N ASN A 83 13.70 16.68 9.28
CA ASN A 83 14.73 15.73 9.67
C ASN A 83 14.66 15.36 11.15
N ILE A 84 13.70 15.86 11.92
CA ILE A 84 13.46 15.50 13.32
C ILE A 84 12.22 14.62 13.43
N SER A 85 12.35 13.43 14.04
CA SER A 85 11.25 12.49 14.21
C SER A 85 10.17 13.01 15.16
N GLY A 86 8.99 12.40 15.13
CA GLY A 86 7.90 12.82 16.00
C GLY A 86 8.03 12.29 17.41
N GLY A 87 8.60 11.09 17.57
CA GLY A 87 8.76 10.30 18.79
C GLY A 87 9.63 10.98 19.84
N GLU A 88 10.81 10.41 20.04
CA GLU A 88 11.88 10.94 20.90
C GLU A 88 12.56 12.18 20.29
N GLN A 89 12.02 12.73 19.21
CA GLN A 89 12.60 13.85 18.46
C GLN A 89 14.03 13.57 17.98
N ASN A 90 14.29 12.33 17.58
CA ASN A 90 15.58 11.89 17.09
C ASN A 90 15.88 12.48 15.70
N PRO A 91 17.13 12.88 15.42
CA PRO A 91 17.56 13.19 14.07
C PRO A 91 17.44 11.97 13.15
N THR A 92 16.93 12.20 11.95
CA THR A 92 16.75 11.18 10.92
C THR A 92 17.90 11.22 9.91
N PRO A 93 18.26 10.08 9.27
CA PRO A 93 19.41 10.00 8.36
C PRO A 93 19.24 10.82 7.07
N GLN A 94 18.02 11.28 6.79
CA GLN A 94 17.67 12.11 5.66
C GLN A 94 16.31 12.77 5.93
N PRO A 95 15.93 13.83 5.20
CA PRO A 95 14.58 14.37 5.30
C PRO A 95 13.52 13.31 4.95
N PHE A 96 12.48 13.22 5.78
CA PHE A 96 11.26 12.45 5.54
C PHE A 96 10.07 13.41 5.49
N ILE A 97 8.95 12.94 4.93
CA ILE A 97 7.70 13.69 5.02
C ILE A 97 7.10 13.40 6.39
N HIS A 98 6.79 14.46 7.12
CA HIS A 98 6.10 14.42 8.38
C HIS A 98 4.73 15.07 8.25
N GLY A 99 3.84 14.75 9.17
CA GLY A 99 2.54 15.39 9.31
C GLY A 99 2.06 15.27 10.75
N TYR A 100 0.81 15.63 10.99
CA TYR A 100 0.20 15.62 12.31
C TYR A 100 -1.16 14.95 12.29
N VAL A 101 -1.45 14.15 13.32
CA VAL A 101 -2.73 13.43 13.48
C VAL A 101 -3.13 13.46 14.96
N TRP A 102 -4.44 13.40 15.22
CA TRP A 102 -4.92 13.13 16.57
C TRP A 102 -4.70 11.65 16.91
N CYS A 103 -4.33 11.34 18.14
CA CYS A 103 -3.91 9.98 18.50
C CYS A 103 -5.07 8.97 18.62
N ASP A 104 -6.27 9.44 18.92
CA ASP A 104 -7.50 8.65 19.14
C ASP A 104 -8.09 8.07 17.84
N ILE A 105 -7.84 8.72 16.70
CA ILE A 105 -8.31 8.28 15.39
C ILE A 105 -7.41 7.24 14.71
N ILE A 106 -6.22 6.98 15.27
CA ILE A 106 -5.23 6.08 14.67
C ILE A 106 -5.67 4.63 14.86
N LYS A 107 -5.67 3.86 13.78
CA LYS A 107 -5.84 2.41 13.81
C LYS A 107 -4.49 1.70 13.79
N GLY A 108 -4.37 0.63 14.58
CA GLY A 108 -3.14 -0.16 14.65
C GLY A 108 -2.22 0.28 15.78
N ASP A 109 -0.96 -0.13 15.70
CA ASP A 109 0.03 0.13 16.75
C ASP A 109 0.94 1.30 16.38
N ILE A 110 1.10 2.24 17.30
CA ILE A 110 1.97 3.40 17.13
C ILE A 110 2.52 3.84 18.49
N ALA A 111 3.80 4.20 18.51
CA ALA A 111 4.51 4.64 19.72
C ALA A 111 3.96 5.94 20.33
N HIS A 112 2.92 5.83 21.14
CA HIS A 112 2.40 6.92 21.95
C HIS A 112 1.67 6.36 23.18
N SER A 113 1.60 7.17 24.24
CA SER A 113 0.74 6.89 25.38
C SER A 113 0.01 8.17 25.76
N CYS A 114 -1.26 8.04 26.16
CA CYS A 114 -2.00 9.10 26.84
C CYS A 114 -1.76 9.08 28.36
N ALA A 115 -0.63 8.51 28.79
CA ALA A 115 -0.34 8.29 30.21
C ALA A 115 0.20 9.55 30.90
N HIS A 116 0.85 10.43 30.14
CA HIS A 116 1.46 11.64 30.70
C HIS A 116 0.49 12.82 30.79
N GLU A 117 -0.43 12.94 29.84
CA GLU A 117 -1.46 13.98 29.82
C GLU A 117 -2.76 13.46 29.16
N PRO A 118 -3.93 14.05 29.45
CA PRO A 118 -5.20 13.64 28.85
C PRO A 118 -5.21 13.87 27.33
N GLY A 119 -5.56 12.83 26.57
CA GLY A 119 -5.73 12.93 25.12
C GLY A 119 -7.04 13.63 24.70
N PRO A 120 -7.26 13.81 23.38
CA PRO A 120 -6.38 13.36 22.29
C PRO A 120 -5.18 14.28 22.07
N HIS A 121 -4.03 13.69 21.70
CA HIS A 121 -2.80 14.42 21.40
C HIS A 121 -2.64 14.65 19.91
N ASN A 122 -2.21 15.84 19.54
CA ASN A 122 -1.80 16.11 18.16
C ASN A 122 -0.35 15.68 17.97
N ILE A 123 -0.14 14.45 17.51
CA ILE A 123 1.19 13.85 17.44
C ILE A 123 1.79 14.00 16.04
N LYS A 124 3.07 14.35 16.00
CA LYS A 124 3.86 14.37 14.76
C LYS A 124 4.10 12.96 14.27
N VAL A 125 3.87 12.68 12.99
CA VAL A 125 4.09 11.36 12.40
C VAL A 125 5.08 11.43 11.26
N CYS A 126 5.77 10.32 11.02
CA CYS A 126 6.70 10.12 9.92
C CYS A 126 6.04 9.24 8.86
N LEU A 127 6.10 9.68 7.60
CA LEU A 127 5.55 8.97 6.46
C LEU A 127 6.69 8.39 5.63
N VAL A 128 6.65 7.09 5.41
CA VAL A 128 7.69 6.37 4.67
C VAL A 128 7.12 5.85 3.36
N LYS A 129 7.86 6.09 2.26
CA LYS A 129 7.45 5.74 0.90
C LYS A 129 7.07 4.29 0.72
N LYS A 130 7.83 3.37 1.33
CA LYS A 130 7.59 1.92 1.21
C LYS A 130 6.29 1.46 1.85
N ASP A 131 5.74 2.22 2.80
CA ASP A 131 4.52 1.85 3.51
C ASP A 131 3.27 2.42 2.85
N ASN A 132 3.41 3.39 1.94
CA ASN A 132 2.28 4.10 1.36
C ASN A 132 2.12 3.77 -0.13
N SER A 133 0.89 3.78 -0.63
CA SER A 133 0.64 3.58 -2.06
C SER A 133 1.31 4.68 -2.89
N ARG A 134 1.51 4.41 -4.19
CA ARG A 134 2.15 5.36 -5.10
C ARG A 134 1.35 6.66 -5.19
N GLU A 135 0.03 6.55 -5.16
CA GLU A 135 -0.95 7.61 -5.24
C GLU A 135 -0.85 8.53 -4.01
N ILE A 136 -0.91 7.95 -2.81
CA ILE A 136 -0.76 8.68 -1.55
C ILE A 136 0.61 9.35 -1.48
N TRP A 137 1.68 8.63 -1.83
CA TRP A 137 3.02 9.20 -1.85
C TRP A 137 3.14 10.35 -2.85
N GLY A 138 2.47 10.25 -4.00
CA GLY A 138 2.37 11.33 -4.99
C GLY A 138 1.73 12.58 -4.41
N ARG A 139 0.58 12.44 -3.72
CA ARG A 139 -0.10 13.56 -3.05
C ARG A 139 0.77 14.19 -1.96
N LEU A 140 1.38 13.38 -1.10
CA LEU A 140 2.28 13.84 -0.04
C LEU A 140 3.44 14.66 -0.60
N SER A 141 4.06 14.15 -1.66
CA SER A 141 5.21 14.80 -2.30
C SER A 141 4.80 16.09 -3.02
N ALA A 142 3.59 16.14 -3.58
CA ALA A 142 3.04 17.35 -4.19
C ALA A 142 2.78 18.45 -3.14
N ILE A 143 2.28 18.09 -1.96
CA ILE A 143 2.03 19.04 -0.86
C ILE A 143 3.33 19.50 -0.20
N ALA A 144 4.19 18.55 0.17
CA ALA A 144 5.45 18.86 0.86
C ALA A 144 6.46 19.59 -0.05
N GLY A 145 6.27 19.51 -1.37
CA GLY A 145 7.16 20.11 -2.35
C GLY A 145 8.47 19.33 -2.56
N PRO A 146 9.47 19.92 -3.22
CA PRO A 146 10.71 19.23 -3.56
C PRO A 146 11.45 18.79 -2.28
N LYS A 147 11.98 17.57 -2.31
CA LYS A 147 12.76 17.04 -1.19
C LYS A 147 13.99 17.93 -0.95
N PRO A 148 14.18 18.47 0.26
CA PRO A 148 15.36 19.26 0.55
C PRO A 148 16.62 18.40 0.41
N GLY A 149 17.70 19.02 -0.06
CA GLY A 149 19.00 18.36 -0.13
C GLY A 149 19.43 17.80 1.22
N LYS A 150 20.40 16.88 1.23
CA LYS A 150 20.99 16.37 2.48
C LYS A 150 21.66 17.52 3.22
N ARG A 151 20.91 18.22 4.07
CA ARG A 151 21.49 19.21 4.99
C ARG A 151 22.33 18.39 5.97
N ARG A 152 23.64 18.62 5.98
CA ARG A 152 24.57 18.02 6.96
C ARG A 152 23.95 18.27 8.34
N LEU A 153 23.67 17.20 9.10
CA LEU A 153 23.14 17.31 10.45
C LEU A 153 24.13 18.14 11.28
N VAL A 154 23.79 19.39 11.55
CA VAL A 154 24.43 20.13 12.65
C VAL A 154 23.79 19.56 13.90
N ARG A 155 24.54 18.71 14.64
CA ARG A 155 24.17 18.36 16.02
C ARG A 155 23.95 19.68 16.76
N ARG A 156 22.71 19.94 17.19
CA ARG A 156 22.48 20.89 18.28
C ARG A 156 22.79 20.19 19.58
#